data_AF-A0A3D3ADN4-F1
#
_entry.id   AF-A0A3D3ADN4-F1
#
_cell.length_a   1.000
_cell.length_b   1.000
_cell.length_c   1.000
_cell.angle_alpha   90.00
_cell.angle_beta   90.00
_cell.angle_gamma   90.00
#
_symmetry.space_group_name_H-M   'P 1'
#
loop_
_entity.id
_entity.type
_entity.pdbx_description
1 polymer ?
#
loop_
_entity_poly.entity_id
_entity_poly.type
_entity_poly.pdbx_seq_one_letter_code
_entity_poly.pdbx_strand_id
1 'polypeptide(L)' 'MIALHNKEFLLHYQPQVSLSNKKIIGAEALIRWNSGKRGFVYPDQFIPFAEQHEIIIKIGYEVIRMAFNDIK' A
#
# COMPACT_ATOMS: atom_id res chain seq x y z
N MET A 1 12.64 1.92 9.60
CA MET A 1 11.63 1.25 10.45
C MET A 1 10.79 2.20 11.32
N ILE A 2 10.88 3.52 11.14
CA ILE A 2 10.05 4.51 11.87
C ILE A 2 8.64 4.68 11.22
N ALA A 3 8.53 4.46 9.91
CA ALA A 3 7.30 4.67 9.13
C ALA A 3 6.10 3.79 9.52
N LEU A 4 6.33 2.53 9.94
CA LEU A 4 5.26 1.61 10.39
C LEU A 4 4.57 2.11 11.67
N HIS A 5 5.28 2.81 12.55
CA HIS A 5 4.73 3.34 13.80
C HIS A 5 4.08 4.73 13.62
N ASN A 6 4.47 5.48 12.60
CA ASN A 6 4.06 6.87 12.40
C ASN A 6 2.84 7.05 11.49
N LYS A 7 2.15 5.97 11.08
CA LYS A 7 1.06 6.01 10.08
C LYS A 7 1.47 6.71 8.77
N GLU A 8 2.74 6.56 8.38
CA GLU A 8 3.27 7.17 7.14
C GLU A 8 2.90 6.36 5.89
N PHE A 9 2.46 5.11 6.06
CA PHE A 9 1.91 4.29 4.99
C PHE A 9 0.41 4.51 4.87
N LEU A 10 -0.06 4.63 3.63
CA LEU A 10 -1.47 4.69 3.28
C LEU A 10 -1.74 3.81 2.05
N LEU A 11 -3.00 3.46 1.82
CA LEU A 11 -3.43 2.69 0.65
C LEU A 11 -4.14 3.60 -0.34
N HIS A 12 -3.76 3.49 -1.61
CA HIS A 12 -4.55 3.95 -2.74
C HIS A 12 -5.21 2.74 -3.40
N TYR A 13 -6.39 2.93 -3.98
CA TYR A 13 -7.14 1.86 -4.62
C TYR A 13 -7.28 2.11 -6.11
N GLN A 14 -6.85 1.16 -6.93
CA GLN A 14 -7.05 1.20 -8.37
C GLN A 14 -8.26 0.32 -8.75
N PRO A 15 -9.36 0.89 -9.27
CA PRO A 15 -10.54 0.11 -9.62
C PRO A 15 -10.24 -0.89 -10.74
N GLN A 16 -10.73 -2.12 -10.56
CA GLN A 16 -10.78 -3.14 -11.60
C GLN A 16 -12.19 -3.14 -12.21
N VAL A 17 -12.27 -2.99 -13.54
CA VAL A 17 -13.52 -2.77 -14.26
C VAL A 17 -13.79 -3.94 -15.20
N SER A 18 -14.99 -4.50 -15.12
CA SER A 18 -15.46 -5.51 -16.07
C SER A 18 -15.61 -4.90 -17.46
N LEU A 19 -14.99 -5.51 -18.47
CA LEU A 19 -15.07 -5.02 -19.85
C LEU A 19 -16.47 -5.21 -20.47
N SER A 20 -17.22 -6.23 -20.02
CA SER A 20 -18.52 -6.58 -20.61
C SER A 20 -19.64 -5.61 -20.23
N ASN A 21 -19.60 -5.07 -19.02
CA ASN A 21 -20.67 -4.23 -18.48
C ASN A 21 -20.19 -2.94 -17.80
N LYS A 22 -18.88 -2.65 -17.87
CA LYS A 22 -18.23 -1.45 -17.31
C LYS A 22 -18.44 -1.24 -15.80
N LYS A 23 -18.89 -2.28 -15.07
CA LYS A 23 -19.04 -2.22 -13.62
C LYS A 23 -17.69 -2.43 -12.94
N ILE A 24 -17.48 -1.74 -11.81
CA ILE A 24 -16.37 -2.02 -10.90
C ILE A 24 -16.62 -3.40 -10.29
N ILE A 25 -15.63 -4.28 -10.38
CA ILE A 25 -15.69 -5.66 -9.84
C ILE A 25 -14.71 -5.88 -8.68
N GLY A 26 -13.86 -4.90 -8.40
CA GLY A 26 -12.87 -4.95 -7.34
C GLY A 26 -11.95 -3.74 -7.40
N ALA A 27 -10.93 -3.75 -6.55
CA ALA A 27 -9.85 -2.77 -6.60
C ALA A 27 -8.54 -3.41 -6.14
N GLU A 28 -7.44 -2.96 -6.72
CA GLU A 28 -6.10 -3.29 -6.26
C GLU A 28 -5.67 -2.28 -5.18
N ALA A 29 -5.25 -2.78 -4.02
CA ALA A 29 -4.71 -1.98 -2.94
C ALA A 29 -3.22 -1.71 -3.18
N LEU A 30 -2.86 -0.45 -3.37
CA LEU A 30 -1.52 -0.01 -3.71
C LEU A 30 -0.95 0.84 -2.57
N ILE A 31 0.10 0.34 -1.91
CA ILE A 31 0.76 1.06 -0.82
C ILE A 31 1.42 2.35 -1.32
N ARG A 32 1.33 3.42 -0.52
CA ARG A 32 2.08 4.68 -0.70
C ARG A 32 2.74 5.05 0.60
N TRP A 33 3.92 5.67 0.51
CA TRP A 33 4.64 6.15 1.67
C TRP A 33 4.69 7.68 1.64
N ASN A 34 4.00 8.32 2.59
CA ASN A 34 4.11 9.75 2.83
C ASN A 34 5.06 9.97 4.01
N SER A 35 6.36 10.10 3.72
CA SER A 35 7.38 10.30 4.73
C SER A 35 7.39 11.75 5.20
N GLY A 36 7.30 11.99 6.51
CA GLY A 36 7.41 13.34 7.07
C GLY A 36 8.74 14.05 6.76
N LYS A 37 9.79 13.31 6.40
CA LYS A 37 11.11 13.87 6.03
C LYS A 37 11.37 13.92 4.53
N ARG A 38 10.85 12.95 3.77
CA ARG A 38 11.14 12.79 2.33
C ARG A 38 9.97 13.17 1.43
N GLY A 39 8.82 13.53 2.01
CA GLY A 39 7.58 13.72 1.27
C GLY A 39 7.05 12.40 0.73
N PHE A 40 6.36 12.46 -0.40
CA PHE A 40 5.78 11.29 -1.04
C PHE A 40 6.86 10.43 -1.72
N VAL A 41 7.01 9.19 -1.26
CA VAL A 41 7.98 8.23 -1.77
C VAL A 41 7.23 7.11 -2.50
N TYR A 42 7.60 6.89 -3.76
CA TYR A 42 6.95 5.86 -4.59
C TYR A 42 7.43 4.45 -4.22
N PRO A 43 6.59 3.40 -4.43
CA PRO A 43 6.92 2.02 -4.08
C PRO A 43 8.23 1.51 -4.64
N ASP A 44 8.53 1.79 -5.90
CA ASP A 44 9.79 1.44 -6.57
C ASP A 44 11.04 1.94 -5.82
N GLN A 45 10.92 3.03 -5.06
CA GLN A 45 12.03 3.60 -4.29
C GLN A 45 12.26 2.93 -2.94
N PHE A 46 11.28 2.23 -2.37
CA PHE A 46 11.39 1.63 -1.03
C PHE A 46 11.15 0.12 -0.96
N ILE A 47 10.45 -0.46 -1.94
CA ILE A 47 10.16 -1.90 -1.99
C ILE A 47 11.45 -2.72 -2.10
N PRO A 48 12.42 -2.41 -2.99
CA PRO A 48 13.67 -3.17 -3.06
C PRO A 48 14.43 -3.19 -1.73
N PHE A 49 14.47 -2.04 -1.06
CA PHE A 49 15.07 -1.93 0.28
C PHE A 49 14.30 -2.78 1.31
N ALA A 50 12.97 -2.74 1.28
CA ALA A 50 12.14 -3.52 2.19
C ALA A 50 12.32 -5.04 1.98
N GLU A 51 12.50 -5.47 0.73
CA GLU A 51 12.77 -6.87 0.37
C GLU A 51 14.15 -7.33 0.85
N GLN A 52 15.19 -6.55 0.56
CA GLN A 52 16.57 -6.85 0.99
C GLN A 52 16.73 -6.98 2.51
N HIS A 53 15.88 -6.30 3.27
CA HIS A 53 15.91 -6.32 4.73
C HIS A 53 14.80 -7.18 5.37
N GLU A 54 14.05 -7.96 4.57
CA GLU A 54 12.92 -8.80 5.01
C GLU A 54 11.79 -8.05 5.73
N ILE A 55 11.81 -6.72 5.69
CA ILE A 55 10.77 -5.85 6.27
C ILE A 55 9.50 -5.88 5.40
N ILE A 56 9.62 -6.25 4.13
CA ILE A 56 8.51 -6.36 3.19
C ILE A 56 7.39 -7.28 3.72
N ILE A 57 7.74 -8.34 4.47
CA ILE A 57 6.77 -9.26 5.07
C ILE A 57 5.89 -8.52 6.10
N LYS A 58 6.50 -7.72 6.97
CA LYS A 58 5.78 -6.91 7.97
C LYS A 58 4.91 -5.83 7.32
N ILE A 59 5.42 -5.20 6.27
CA ILE A 59 4.67 -4.23 5.47
C ILE A 59 3.45 -4.92 4.83
N GLY A 60 3.63 -6.11 4.27
CA GLY A 60 2.54 -6.90 3.67
C GLY A 60 1.40 -7.19 4.64
N TYR A 61 1.73 -7.66 5.87
CA TYR A 61 0.71 -7.86 6.90
C TYR A 61 -0.03 -6.57 7.27
N GLU A 62 0.67 -5.46 7.36
CA GLU A 62 0.07 -4.16 7.66
C GLU A 62 -0.85 -3.68 6.52
N VAL A 63 -0.42 -3.83 5.26
CA VAL A 63 -1.24 -3.52 4.07
C VAL A 63 -2.53 -4.34 4.08
N ILE A 64 -2.45 -5.65 4.35
CA ILE A 64 -3.64 -6.51 4.45
C ILE A 64 -4.57 -6.02 5.56
N ARG A 65 -4.02 -5.74 6.76
CA ARG A 65 -4.79 -5.22 7.90
C ARG A 65 -5.50 -3.92 7.57
N MET A 66 -4.80 -2.98 6.91
CA MET A 66 -5.36 -1.70 6.47
C MET A 66 -6.48 -1.89 5.45
N ALA A 67 -6.25 -2.72 4.42
CA ALA A 67 -7.25 -3.00 3.39
C ALA A 67 -8.54 -3.60 3.97
N PHE A 68 -8.43 -4.55 4.90
CA PHE A 68 -9.60 -5.10 5.59
C PHE A 68 -10.33 -4.07 6.47
N ASN A 69 -9.62 -3.09 7.03
CA ASN A 69 -10.24 -2.04 7.81
C ASN A 69 -11.00 -1.02 6.95
N ASP A 70 -10.51 -0.73 5.74
CA ASP A 70 -11.11 0.24 4.82
C ASP A 70 -12.39 -0.29 4.13
N ILE A 71 -12.59 -1.61 4.10
CA ILE A 71 -13.77 -2.26 3.47
C ILE A 71 -14.93 -2.45 4.46
N LYS A 72 -14.73 -2.17 5.75
CA LYS A 72 -15.76 -2.35 6.80
C LYS A 72 -16.88 -1.30 6.74
#